data_AF-A0A377NGV0-F1
#
_entry.id   AF-A0A377NGV0-F1
#
_cell.length_a   1.000
_cell.length_b   1.000
_cell.length_c   1.000
_cell.angle_alpha   90.00
_cell.angle_beta   90.00
_cell.angle_gamma   90.00
#
_symmetry.space_group_name_H-M   'P 1'
#
loop_
_entity.id
_entity.type
_entity.pdbx_description
1 polymer ?
#
loop_
_entity_poly.entity_id
_entity_poly.type
_entity_poly.pdbx_seq_one_letter_code
_entity_poly.pdbx_strand_id
1 'polypeptide(L)'
;MIRIALLLAMLLSLPLFTLGTAAASEPVPVDQALKQKLLGSPVYIQIFKQERKLELYAELQGEYRLIGTYGICDFSGGLGNKRREGDFKKPRRFLQCRHSSFKT
;
A
#
# COMPACT_ATOMS: atom_id res chain seq x y z
N MET A 1 5.21 33.45 40.43
CA MET A 1 5.44 33.65 38.98
C MET A 1 6.51 32.71 38.41
N ILE A 2 7.67 32.53 39.08
CA ILE A 2 8.76 31.63 38.65
C ILE A 2 8.36 30.16 38.52
N ARG A 3 7.53 29.62 39.43
CA ARG A 3 7.08 28.22 39.40
C ARG A 3 6.24 27.85 38.16
N ILE A 4 5.49 28.80 37.62
CA ILE A 4 4.65 28.60 36.43
C ILE A 4 5.54 28.57 35.17
N ALA A 5 6.59 29.40 35.14
CA ALA A 5 7.58 29.41 34.06
C ALA A 5 8.37 28.09 33.98
N LEU A 6 8.70 27.48 35.14
CA LEU A 6 9.41 26.20 35.18
C LEU A 6 8.55 25.01 34.69
N LEU A 7 7.24 25.04 34.94
CA LEU A 7 6.32 24.00 34.45
C LEU A 7 6.09 24.10 32.92
N LEU A 8 6.06 25.31 32.37
CA LEU A 8 6.01 25.56 30.92
C LEU A 8 7.30 25.14 30.21
N ALA A 9 8.46 25.35 30.85
CA ALA A 9 9.75 24.94 30.30
C ALA A 9 9.92 23.41 30.24
N MET A 10 9.40 22.66 31.21
CA MET A 10 9.44 21.20 31.20
C MET A 10 8.50 20.56 30.16
N LEU A 11 7.39 21.21 29.81
CA LEU A 11 6.51 20.74 28.73
C LEU A 11 7.15 20.88 27.34
N LEU A 12 8.07 21.83 27.17
CA LEU A 12 8.82 22.04 25.92
C LEU A 12 10.03 21.10 25.75
N SER A 13 10.51 20.46 26.83
CA SER A 13 11.67 19.55 26.80
C SER A 13 11.33 18.07 26.62
N LEU A 14 10.04 17.71 26.57
CA LEU A 14 9.64 16.39 26.09
C LEU A 14 9.98 16.32 24.60
N PRO A 15 10.69 15.28 24.11
CA PRO A 15 10.92 15.12 22.69
C PRO A 15 9.55 14.97 22.05
N LEU A 16 9.10 16.05 21.41
CA LEU A 16 7.88 16.08 20.63
C LEU A 16 8.07 15.03 19.54
N PHE A 17 7.39 13.90 19.71
CA PHE A 17 7.19 12.87 18.70
C PHE A 17 8.45 12.50 17.92
N THR A 18 9.00 11.31 18.18
CA THR A 18 9.44 10.49 17.05
C THR A 18 8.20 10.25 16.19
N LEU A 19 7.91 11.20 15.30
CA LEU A 19 6.94 11.05 14.24
C LEU A 19 7.54 9.95 13.38
N GLY A 20 7.08 8.72 13.61
CA GLY A 20 7.45 7.59 12.79
C GLY A 20 7.15 7.98 11.36
N THR A 21 8.20 8.23 10.59
CA THR A 21 8.11 8.34 9.14
C THR A 21 7.60 6.98 8.69
N ALA A 22 6.29 6.87 8.46
CA ALA A 22 5.74 5.86 7.59
C ALA A 22 6.38 6.13 6.22
N ALA A 23 7.49 5.46 5.94
CA ALA A 23 8.14 5.52 4.65
C ALA A 23 7.12 4.96 3.65
N ALA A 24 6.43 5.86 2.96
CA ALA A 24 5.68 5.50 1.78
C ALA A 24 6.69 4.91 0.79
N SER A 25 6.40 3.71 0.28
CA SER A 25 7.23 3.08 -0.75
C SER A 25 7.21 3.99 -1.98
N GLU A 26 8.35 4.56 -2.35
CA GLU A 26 8.48 5.30 -3.61
C GLU A 26 8.70 4.31 -4.76
N PRO A 27 8.09 4.53 -5.95
CA PRO A 27 8.26 3.64 -7.07
C PRO A 27 9.70 3.70 -7.60
N VAL A 28 10.28 2.54 -7.86
CA VAL A 28 11.58 2.43 -8.53
C VAL A 28 11.46 3.04 -9.94
N PRO A 29 12.43 3.84 -10.41
CA PRO A 29 12.44 4.30 -11.80
C PRO A 29 12.53 3.09 -12.74
N VAL A 30 11.44 2.80 -13.44
CA VAL A 30 11.33 1.65 -14.34
C VAL A 30 11.63 2.09 -15.78
N ASP A 31 12.79 1.69 -16.29
CA ASP A 31 13.14 1.83 -17.70
C ASP A 31 12.61 0.64 -18.54
N GLN A 32 12.68 0.75 -19.87
CA GLN A 32 12.19 -0.30 -20.77
C GLN A 32 12.93 -1.63 -20.58
N ALA A 33 14.24 -1.58 -20.27
CA ALA A 33 15.04 -2.76 -20.01
C ALA A 33 14.61 -3.48 -18.73
N LEU A 34 14.33 -2.74 -17.65
CA LEU A 34 13.80 -3.32 -16.43
C LEU A 34 12.40 -3.92 -16.67
N LYS A 35 11.51 -3.27 -17.44
CA LYS A 35 10.20 -3.86 -17.77
C LYS A 35 10.33 -5.23 -18.42
N GLN A 36 11.23 -5.36 -19.40
CA GLN A 36 11.51 -6.63 -20.06
C GLN A 36 12.01 -7.69 -19.06
N LYS A 37 12.91 -7.29 -18.15
CA LYS A 37 13.44 -8.18 -17.11
C LYS A 37 12.38 -8.63 -16.10
N LEU A 38 11.35 -7.82 -15.85
CA LEU A 38 10.25 -8.12 -14.92
C LEU A 38 9.17 -9.02 -15.52
N LEU A 39 9.18 -9.25 -16.84
CA LEU A 39 8.22 -10.15 -17.47
C LEU A 39 8.42 -11.57 -16.96
N GLY A 40 7.36 -12.14 -16.37
CA GLY A 40 7.39 -13.48 -15.77
C GLY A 40 7.90 -13.53 -14.34
N SER A 41 8.39 -12.42 -13.77
CA SER A 41 8.74 -12.35 -12.35
C SER A 41 7.49 -12.47 -11.46
N PRO A 42 7.61 -13.05 -10.25
CA PRO A 42 6.55 -13.01 -9.26
C PRO A 42 6.18 -11.57 -8.92
N VAL A 43 4.87 -11.30 -8.86
CA VAL A 43 4.34 -9.97 -8.53
C VAL A 43 3.38 -10.06 -7.36
N TYR A 44 3.36 -8.99 -6.57
CA TYR A 44 2.40 -8.76 -5.50
C TYR A 44 1.61 -7.49 -5.82
N ILE A 45 0.30 -7.54 -5.60
CA ILE A 45 -0.60 -6.43 -5.89
C ILE A 45 -1.26 -6.01 -4.58
N GLN A 46 -1.13 -4.73 -4.24
CA GLN A 46 -1.80 -4.13 -3.09
C GLN A 46 -2.86 -3.13 -3.57
N ILE A 47 -4.08 -3.23 -3.05
CA ILE A 47 -5.20 -2.37 -3.46
C ILE A 47 -5.72 -1.57 -2.28
N PHE A 48 -5.57 -0.25 -2.39
CA PHE A 48 -6.05 0.76 -1.47
C PHE A 48 -7.39 1.29 -1.96
N LYS A 49 -8.48 0.68 -1.46
CA LYS A 49 -9.85 0.97 -1.94
C LYS A 49 -10.30 2.39 -1.64
N GLN A 50 -9.91 2.97 -0.51
CA GLN A 50 -10.35 4.31 -0.12
C GLN A 50 -9.63 5.37 -0.96
N GLU A 51 -8.35 5.17 -1.20
CA GLU A 51 -7.46 6.02 -1.98
C GLU A 51 -7.63 5.81 -3.48
N ARG A 52 -8.36 4.76 -3.89
CA ARG A 52 -8.51 4.31 -5.28
C ARG A 52 -7.16 4.09 -5.97
N LYS A 53 -6.23 3.47 -5.25
CA LYS A 53 -4.88 3.15 -5.74
C LYS A 53 -4.63 1.65 -5.76
N LEU A 54 -3.87 1.22 -6.76
CA LEU A 54 -3.29 -0.10 -6.87
C LEU A 54 -1.78 0.07 -6.95
N GLU A 55 -1.06 -0.63 -6.08
CA GLU A 55 0.39 -0.68 -6.09
C GLU A 55 0.85 -2.04 -6.60
N LEU A 56 1.75 -2.00 -7.56
CA LEU A 56 2.36 -3.18 -8.16
C LEU A 56 3.77 -3.35 -7.65
N TYR A 57 4.00 -4.44 -6.94
CA TYR A 57 5.32 -4.84 -6.45
C TYR A 57 5.81 -6.02 -7.29
N ALA A 58 7.08 -6.02 -7.67
CA ALA A 58 7.72 -7.15 -8.33
C ALA A 58 8.97 -7.56 -7.58
N GLU A 59 9.29 -8.85 -7.64
CA GLU A 59 10.51 -9.38 -7.05
C GLU A 59 11.74 -9.02 -7.90
N LEU A 60 12.66 -8.27 -7.31
CA LEU A 60 13.98 -7.96 -7.85
C LEU A 60 15.03 -8.45 -6.86
N GLN A 61 15.89 -9.38 -7.29
CA GLN A 61 17.01 -9.87 -6.48
C GLN A 61 16.58 -10.44 -5.11
N GLY A 62 15.39 -11.06 -5.02
CA GLY A 62 14.86 -11.64 -3.79
C GLY A 62 14.05 -10.67 -2.92
N GLU A 63 13.90 -9.41 -3.32
CA GLU A 63 13.11 -8.42 -2.60
C GLU A 63 11.97 -7.86 -3.47
N TYR A 64 10.80 -7.68 -2.87
CA TYR A 64 9.68 -7.01 -3.54
C TYR A 64 9.88 -5.49 -3.51
N ARG A 65 9.92 -4.88 -4.70
CA ARG A 65 10.04 -3.43 -4.86
C ARG A 65 8.84 -2.85 -5.58
N LEU A 66 8.43 -1.64 -5.20
CA LEU A 66 7.34 -0.94 -5.85
C LEU A 66 7.76 -0.56 -7.28
N ILE A 67 7.03 -1.07 -8.26
CA ILE A 67 7.27 -0.85 -9.69
C ILE A 67 6.39 0.27 -10.20
N GLY A 68 5.21 0.44 -9.62
CA GLY A 68 4.30 1.51 -10.02
C GLY A 68 3.03 1.56 -9.20
N THR A 69 2.44 2.75 -9.21
CA THR A 69 1.14 3.03 -8.61
C THR A 69 0.17 3.43 -9.69
N TYR A 70 -0.98 2.77 -9.73
CA TYR A 70 -2.03 2.95 -10.73
C TYR A 70 -3.33 3.36 -10.06
N GLY A 71 -4.05 4.32 -10.64
CA GLY A 71 -5.40 4.63 -10.20
C GLY A 71 -6.37 3.50 -10.56
N ILE A 72 -7.30 3.18 -9.68
CA ILE A 72 -8.41 2.27 -9.97
C ILE A 72 -9.73 3.04 -10.09
N CYS A 73 -10.48 2.77 -11.16
CA CYS A 73 -11.72 3.48 -11.42
C CYS A 73 -12.85 3.01 -10.50
N ASP A 74 -12.96 1.69 -10.28
CA ASP A 74 -14.09 1.11 -9.58
C ASP A 74 -13.73 -0.15 -8.76
N PHE A 75 -14.53 -0.38 -7.72
CA PHE A 75 -14.52 -1.61 -6.92
C PHE A 75 -15.93 -1.88 -6.38
N SER A 76 -16.31 -3.16 -6.40
CA SER A 76 -17.69 -3.54 -6.06
C SER A 76 -18.01 -3.39 -4.57
N GLY A 77 -19.25 -2.98 -4.27
CA GLY A 77 -19.86 -3.02 -2.93
C GLY A 77 -19.41 -1.93 -1.95
N GLY A 78 -18.67 -0.92 -2.40
CA GLY A 78 -18.23 0.19 -1.54
C GLY A 78 -17.21 -0.22 -0.46
N LEU A 79 -16.94 0.68 0.49
CA LEU A 79 -15.95 0.45 1.55
C LEU A 79 -16.49 -0.50 2.64
N GLY A 80 -15.58 -1.21 3.32
CA GLY A 80 -15.88 -2.21 4.35
C GLY A 80 -15.45 -3.63 4.00
N ASN A 81 -15.64 -4.55 4.94
CA ASN A 81 -15.33 -5.97 4.77
C ASN A 81 -16.46 -6.71 4.02
N LYS A 82 -16.08 -7.76 3.29
CA LYS A 82 -17.03 -8.75 2.76
C LYS A 82 -17.48 -9.63 3.92
N ARG A 83 -18.79 -9.71 4.18
CA ARG A 83 -19.37 -10.51 5.27
C ARG A 83 -20.23 -11.67 4.77
N ARG A 84 -20.84 -11.55 3.59
CA ARG A 84 -21.70 -12.59 3.02
C ARG A 84 -21.64 -12.61 1.50
N GLU A 85 -22.11 -13.70 0.91
CA GLU A 85 -22.33 -13.74 -0.53
C GLU A 85 -23.45 -12.77 -0.93
N GLY A 86 -23.36 -12.17 -2.12
CA GLY A 86 -24.32 -11.17 -2.59
C GLY A 86 -24.23 -9.77 -1.96
N ASP A 87 -23.30 -9.52 -1.02
CA ASP A 87 -23.06 -8.16 -0.49
C ASP A 87 -22.27 -7.24 -1.43
N PHE A 88 -21.89 -7.76 -2.60
CA PHE A 88 -21.04 -7.13 -3.64
C PHE A 88 -19.68 -6.63 -3.15
N LYS A 89 -19.31 -6.81 -1.89
CA LYS A 89 -18.03 -6.32 -1.36
C LYS A 89 -16.88 -7.23 -1.76
N LYS A 90 -15.78 -6.61 -2.16
CA LYS A 90 -14.51 -7.34 -2.35
C LYS A 90 -13.88 -7.67 -0.98
N PRO A 91 -13.31 -8.87 -0.80
CA PRO A 91 -12.53 -9.19 0.39
C PRO A 91 -11.39 -8.19 0.63
N ARG A 92 -10.98 -8.01 1.89
CA ARG A 92 -9.79 -7.24 2.30
C ARG A 92 -8.78 -8.21 2.92
N ARG A 93 -8.40 -9.23 2.16
CA ARG A 93 -7.45 -10.28 2.57
C ARG A 93 -6.51 -10.61 1.41
N PHE A 94 -5.41 -11.27 1.71
CA PHE A 94 -4.51 -11.81 0.71
C PHE A 94 -5.24 -12.85 -0.15
N LEU A 95 -5.09 -12.72 -1.46
CA LEU A 95 -5.66 -13.62 -2.47
C LEU A 95 -4.58 -13.94 -3.48
N GLN A 96 -4.54 -15.19 -3.93
CA GLN A 96 -3.65 -15.60 -5.01
C GLN A 96 -4.44 -15.65 -6.31
N CYS A 97 -3.99 -14.89 -7.29
CA CYS A 97 -4.51 -15.01 -8.66
C CYS A 97 -4.06 -16.36 -9.22
N ARG A 98 -5.01 -17.25 -9.49
CA ARG A 98 -4.74 -18.47 -10.24
C ARG A 98 -4.98 -18.18 -11.71
N HIS A 99 -4.13 -18.75 -12.56
CA HIS A 99 -4.40 -18.78 -13.99
C HIS A 99 -5.60 -19.73 -14.21
N SER A 100 -6.81 -19.17 -14.35
CA SER A 100 -7.92 -19.92 -14.91
C SER A 100 -7.84 -19.71 -16.42
N SER A 101 -7.56 -20.76 -17.19
CA SER A 101 -7.87 -20.75 -18.61
C SER A 101 -9.38 -20.53 -18.71
N PHE A 102 -9.80 -19.30 -18.96
CA PHE A 102 -11.18 -18.98 -19.23
C PHE A 102 -11.49 -19.66 -20.57
N LYS A 103 -12.14 -20.83 -20.50
CA LYS A 103 -12.61 -21.53 -21.68
C LYS A 103 -13.86 -20.79 -22.13
N THR A 104 -13.72 -20.08 -23.24
CA THR A 104 -14.79 -19.37 -23.96
C THR A 104 -15.98 -20.28 -24.24
#